data_AF-A0A1G7P099-F1
#
_entry.id   AF-A0A1G7P099-F1
#
_cell.length_a   1.000
_cell.length_b   1.000
_cell.length_c   1.000
_cell.angle_alpha   90.00
_cell.angle_beta   90.00
_cell.angle_gamma   90.00
#
_symmetry.space_group_name_H-M   'P 1'
#
loop_
_entity.id
_entity.type
_entity.pdbx_description
1 polymer ?
#
loop_
_entity_poly.entity_id
_entity_poly.type
_entity_poly.pdbx_seq_one_letter_code
_entity_poly.pdbx_strand_id
1 'polypeptide(L)'
;MHTANSIPLMKVASSKIHAIGHDPAAQVLAVQFFAKGEPGNVYHYSQFSKADYDAFAGAESIGKHFIAHIQPAKEKYPYKNLGVPSAVPVATTSALTKESLAVALHGREYPFDLSAEEQAQAKAAGLVVIFGASDDLMELRGAINDERGAPCTALIDSKGLLPYREDIDNDEGLQDYAARVQHVRAVDAFWAKEEDTSWTYRTDIPHATFEIMEDGIVYCRGIVISVADLGGVA
;
A
#
# COMPACT_ATOMS: atom_id res chain seq x y z
N MET A 1 -23.68 -4.90 16.91
CA MET A 1 -23.66 -4.41 15.52
C MET A 1 -22.45 -5.07 14.85
N HIS A 2 -22.67 -5.97 13.90
CA HIS A 2 -21.61 -6.78 13.29
C HIS A 2 -20.98 -6.00 12.12
N THR A 3 -19.71 -5.61 12.26
CA THR A 3 -18.92 -4.92 11.23
C THR A 3 -18.37 -5.88 10.19
N ALA A 4 -18.03 -5.37 9.00
CA ALA A 4 -17.61 -6.12 7.81
C ALA A 4 -16.33 -7.01 7.91
N ASN A 5 -15.81 -7.27 9.11
CA ASN A 5 -14.61 -8.07 9.43
C ASN A 5 -14.92 -9.28 10.35
N SER A 6 -16.18 -9.73 10.38
CA SER A 6 -16.72 -10.53 11.49
C SER A 6 -16.53 -12.06 11.38
N ILE A 7 -15.67 -12.59 10.50
CA ILE A 7 -15.41 -14.04 10.45
C ILE A 7 -14.42 -14.40 11.58
N PRO A 8 -14.81 -15.22 12.57
CA PRO A 8 -13.90 -15.60 13.66
C PRO A 8 -12.71 -16.40 13.12
N LEU A 9 -11.50 -15.96 13.45
CA LEU A 9 -10.25 -16.59 13.03
C LEU A 9 -9.69 -17.49 14.13
N MET A 10 -9.29 -18.70 13.74
CA MET A 10 -8.60 -19.67 14.58
C MET A 10 -7.13 -19.74 14.17
N LYS A 11 -6.21 -19.59 15.14
CA LYS A 11 -4.77 -19.73 14.88
C LYS A 11 -4.46 -21.14 14.36
N VAL A 12 -3.52 -21.23 13.43
CA VAL A 12 -3.11 -22.49 12.80
C VAL A 12 -1.60 -22.66 12.83
N ALA A 13 -1.15 -23.91 12.83
CA ALA A 13 0.28 -24.23 12.72
C ALA A 13 0.72 -24.13 11.24
N SER A 14 1.28 -22.99 10.85
CA SER A 14 1.84 -22.76 9.51
C SER A 14 2.93 -21.70 9.58
N SER A 15 3.92 -21.75 8.68
CA SER A 15 4.96 -20.74 8.57
C SER A 15 4.52 -19.49 7.79
N LYS A 16 3.42 -19.58 7.03
CA LYS A 16 2.89 -18.48 6.20
C LYS A 16 1.52 -17.97 6.63
N ILE A 17 0.71 -18.84 7.24
CA ILE A 17 -0.68 -18.53 7.63
C ILE A 17 -0.74 -18.45 9.15
N HIS A 18 -1.14 -17.30 9.67
CA HIS A 18 -1.30 -17.08 11.11
C HIS A 18 -2.62 -17.67 11.62
N ALA A 19 -3.73 -17.47 10.89
CA ALA A 19 -5.05 -17.93 11.30
C ALA A 19 -5.99 -18.12 10.11
N ILE A 20 -7.02 -18.97 10.27
CA ILE A 20 -8.08 -19.18 9.28
C ILE A 20 -9.47 -19.14 9.93
N GLY A 21 -10.50 -18.76 9.19
CA GLY A 21 -11.88 -18.76 9.63
C GLY A 21 -12.84 -18.98 8.47
N HIS A 22 -14.08 -19.39 8.74
CA HIS A 22 -15.05 -19.65 7.68
C HIS A 22 -16.44 -19.18 8.06
N ASP A 23 -17.10 -18.52 7.12
CA ASP A 23 -18.53 -18.25 7.14
C ASP A 23 -19.23 -19.19 6.15
N PRO A 24 -19.91 -20.25 6.63
CA PRO A 24 -20.59 -21.20 5.76
C PRO A 24 -21.86 -20.61 5.12
N ALA A 25 -22.47 -19.57 5.69
CA ALA A 25 -23.65 -18.93 5.12
C ALA A 25 -23.25 -18.04 3.93
N ALA A 26 -22.16 -17.28 4.07
CA ALA A 26 -21.61 -16.46 2.99
C ALA A 26 -20.71 -17.25 2.02
N GLN A 27 -20.34 -18.49 2.36
CA GLN A 27 -19.32 -19.29 1.65
C GLN A 27 -18.00 -18.52 1.50
N VAL A 28 -17.50 -17.97 2.61
CA VAL A 28 -16.28 -17.18 2.63
C VAL A 28 -15.27 -17.82 3.57
N LEU A 29 -14.08 -18.12 3.05
CA LEU A 29 -12.90 -18.44 3.84
C LEU A 29 -12.13 -17.15 4.12
N ALA A 30 -11.85 -16.88 5.40
CA ALA A 30 -10.90 -15.86 5.82
C ALA A 30 -9.55 -16.50 6.10
N VAL A 31 -8.47 -15.97 5.50
CA VAL A 31 -7.08 -16.41 5.75
C VAL A 31 -6.26 -15.22 6.19
N GLN A 32 -5.71 -15.27 7.39
CA GLN A 32 -4.74 -14.31 7.89
C GLN A 32 -3.32 -14.80 7.64
N PHE A 33 -2.52 -14.03 6.91
CA PHE A 33 -1.10 -14.34 6.68
C PHE A 33 -0.21 -13.71 7.75
N PHE A 34 1.02 -14.19 7.87
CA PHE A 34 2.04 -13.48 8.64
C PHE A 34 2.60 -12.28 7.85
N ALA A 35 2.89 -11.19 8.55
CA ALA A 35 3.68 -10.05 8.08
C ALA A 35 4.84 -9.83 9.07
N LYS A 36 6.09 -10.04 8.62
CA LYS A 36 7.30 -9.92 9.45
C LYS A 36 7.25 -10.71 10.78
N GLY A 37 6.62 -11.88 10.78
CA GLY A 37 6.45 -12.74 11.96
C GLY A 37 5.24 -12.41 12.84
N GLU A 38 4.54 -11.31 12.56
CA GLU A 38 3.33 -10.88 13.26
C GLU A 38 2.06 -11.15 12.42
N PRO A 39 0.85 -11.12 13.01
CA PRO A 39 -0.38 -11.25 12.26
C PRO A 39 -0.54 -10.12 11.23
N GLY A 40 -0.64 -10.47 9.96
CA GLY A 40 -0.77 -9.56 8.82
C GLY A 40 -2.19 -9.50 8.26
N ASN A 41 -2.27 -9.28 6.94
CA ASN A 41 -3.51 -9.11 6.21
C ASN A 41 -4.41 -10.34 6.25
N VAL A 42 -5.72 -10.09 6.27
CA VAL A 42 -6.77 -11.09 6.05
C VAL A 42 -7.27 -11.00 4.63
N TYR A 43 -7.36 -12.15 3.99
CA TYR A 43 -7.96 -12.31 2.67
C TYR A 43 -9.25 -13.09 2.79
N HIS A 44 -10.30 -12.62 2.13
CA HIS A 44 -11.56 -13.33 1.99
C HIS A 44 -11.63 -14.01 0.63
N TYR A 45 -11.63 -15.34 0.63
CA TYR A 45 -11.85 -16.19 -0.53
C TYR A 45 -13.34 -16.51 -0.60
N SER A 46 -14.01 -16.04 -1.64
CA SER A 46 -15.44 -16.30 -1.87
C SER A 46 -15.64 -17.67 -2.51
N GLN A 47 -16.89 -18.15 -2.52
CA GLN A 47 -17.28 -19.47 -3.05
C GLN A 47 -16.59 -20.64 -2.35
N PHE A 48 -16.13 -20.42 -1.11
CA PHE A 48 -15.48 -21.43 -0.31
C PHE A 48 -16.53 -22.22 0.46
N SER A 49 -16.83 -23.44 0.00
CA SER A 49 -17.85 -24.28 0.61
C SER A 49 -17.41 -24.78 1.99
N LYS A 50 -18.36 -25.22 2.82
CA LYS A 50 -18.02 -25.87 4.10
C LYS A 50 -17.17 -27.14 3.89
N ALA A 51 -17.46 -27.91 2.85
CA ALA A 51 -16.69 -29.12 2.54
C ALA A 51 -15.24 -28.79 2.18
N ASP A 52 -15.02 -27.75 1.38
CA ASP A 52 -13.67 -27.26 1.08
C ASP A 52 -12.98 -26.75 2.34
N TYR A 53 -13.70 -26.09 3.24
CA TYR A 53 -13.16 -25.62 4.52
C TYR A 53 -12.74 -26.78 5.42
N ASP A 54 -13.59 -27.79 5.58
CA ASP A 54 -13.27 -28.97 6.38
C ASP A 54 -12.03 -29.70 5.82
N ALA A 55 -11.92 -29.80 4.49
CA ALA A 55 -10.75 -30.38 3.81
C ALA A 55 -9.47 -29.55 4.02
N PHE A 56 -9.59 -28.23 3.95
CA PHE A 56 -8.47 -27.31 4.14
C PHE A 56 -7.99 -27.27 5.60
N ALA A 57 -8.92 -27.10 6.54
CA ALA A 57 -8.63 -27.02 7.97
C ALA A 57 -8.13 -28.35 8.55
N GLY A 58 -8.49 -29.48 7.94
CA GLY A 58 -8.01 -30.82 8.29
C GLY A 58 -6.72 -31.26 7.60
N ALA A 59 -6.11 -30.43 6.75
CA ALA A 59 -4.91 -30.80 6.00
C ALA A 59 -3.68 -30.95 6.92
N GLU A 60 -2.83 -31.94 6.66
CA GLU A 60 -1.58 -32.16 7.42
C GLU A 60 -0.66 -30.93 7.47
N SER A 61 -0.69 -30.11 6.40
CA SER A 61 -0.01 -28.84 6.33
C SER A 61 -0.90 -27.80 5.65
N ILE A 62 -1.50 -26.93 6.46
CA ILE A 62 -2.40 -25.87 6.01
C ILE A 62 -1.69 -24.96 5.00
N GLY A 63 -0.46 -24.54 5.27
CA GLY A 63 0.32 -23.72 4.33
C GLY A 63 0.55 -24.41 2.98
N LYS A 64 0.93 -25.70 2.98
CA LYS A 64 1.17 -26.45 1.74
C LYS A 64 -0.12 -26.68 0.95
N HIS A 65 -1.21 -27.02 1.65
CA HIS A 65 -2.52 -27.21 1.02
C HIS A 65 -3.01 -25.92 0.37
N PHE A 66 -2.87 -24.79 1.06
CA PHE A 66 -3.25 -23.48 0.53
C PHE A 66 -2.51 -23.19 -0.79
N ILE A 67 -1.19 -23.35 -0.82
CA ILE A 67 -0.36 -23.10 -2.01
C ILE A 67 -0.72 -24.06 -3.16
N ALA A 68 -1.02 -25.33 -2.85
CA ALA A 68 -1.27 -26.34 -3.87
C ALA A 68 -2.69 -26.29 -4.48
N HIS A 69 -3.70 -25.89 -3.70
CA HIS A 69 -5.10 -26.10 -4.06
C HIS A 69 -5.98 -24.84 -4.01
N ILE A 70 -5.60 -23.82 -3.24
CA ILE A 70 -6.41 -22.61 -3.05
C ILE A 70 -5.81 -21.44 -3.83
N GLN A 71 -4.52 -21.16 -3.62
CA GLN A 71 -3.79 -20.07 -4.27
C GLN A 71 -3.85 -20.10 -5.82
N PRO A 72 -3.65 -21.26 -6.50
CA PRO A 72 -3.72 -21.29 -7.97
C PRO A 72 -5.16 -21.27 -8.50
N ALA A 73 -6.16 -21.59 -7.68
CA ALA A 73 -7.55 -21.74 -8.10
C ALA A 73 -8.33 -20.42 -8.01
N LYS A 74 -7.77 -19.33 -8.55
CA LYS A 74 -8.34 -17.96 -8.44
C LYS A 74 -9.75 -17.83 -9.02
N GLU A 75 -10.07 -18.59 -10.07
CA GLU A 75 -11.42 -18.62 -10.65
C GLU A 75 -12.43 -19.33 -9.74
N LYS A 76 -11.99 -20.39 -9.05
CA LYS A 76 -12.82 -21.16 -8.12
C LYS A 76 -12.99 -20.43 -6.79
N TYR A 77 -11.93 -19.74 -6.34
CA TYR A 77 -11.87 -19.03 -5.07
C TYR A 77 -11.41 -17.58 -5.30
N PRO A 78 -12.26 -16.74 -5.92
CA PRO A 78 -11.93 -15.34 -6.09
C PRO A 78 -11.76 -14.70 -4.71
N TYR A 79 -10.72 -13.89 -4.57
CA TYR A 79 -10.33 -13.35 -3.27
C TYR A 79 -10.28 -11.84 -3.24
N LYS A 80 -10.45 -11.30 -2.03
CA LYS A 80 -10.27 -9.88 -1.73
C LYS A 80 -9.42 -9.71 -0.49
N ASN A 81 -8.41 -8.84 -0.56
CA ASN A 81 -7.67 -8.41 0.63
C ASN A 81 -8.56 -7.49 1.48
N LEU A 82 -8.73 -7.83 2.76
CA LEU A 82 -9.49 -7.05 3.74
C LEU A 82 -8.58 -6.26 4.70
N GLY A 83 -7.26 -6.31 4.50
CA GLY A 83 -6.26 -5.64 5.32
C GLY A 83 -6.00 -6.36 6.65
N VAL A 84 -5.20 -5.76 7.52
CA VAL A 84 -4.90 -6.27 8.86
C VAL A 84 -6.15 -6.25 9.76
N PRO A 85 -6.48 -7.35 10.46
CA PRO A 85 -7.56 -7.38 11.45
C PRO A 85 -7.28 -6.39 12.57
N SER A 86 -8.09 -5.33 12.63
CA SER A 86 -8.02 -4.34 13.69
C SER A 86 -8.41 -4.99 15.03
N ALA A 87 -7.43 -5.25 15.89
CA ALA A 87 -7.70 -5.49 17.29
C ALA A 87 -8.15 -4.15 17.90
N VAL A 88 -9.41 -4.12 18.37
CA VAL A 88 -10.15 -3.03 19.03
C VAL A 88 -10.56 -1.82 18.16
N PRO A 89 -11.86 -1.47 18.11
CA PRO A 89 -12.28 -0.15 17.65
C PRO A 89 -12.05 0.82 18.80
N VAL A 90 -10.85 1.40 18.89
CA VAL A 90 -10.68 2.60 19.70
C VAL A 90 -11.22 3.75 18.86
N ALA A 91 -12.47 4.10 19.13
CA ALA A 91 -12.99 5.42 18.82
C ALA A 91 -12.15 6.44 19.60
N THR A 92 -11.11 6.95 18.97
CA THR A 92 -10.62 8.29 19.24
C THR A 92 -10.57 8.98 17.90
N THR A 93 -11.22 10.12 17.79
CA THR A 93 -11.11 11.05 16.66
C THR A 93 -9.62 11.31 16.43
N SER A 94 -8.98 10.62 15.49
CA SER A 94 -7.54 10.74 15.22
C SER A 94 -7.36 10.84 13.72
N ALA A 95 -6.67 11.89 13.32
CA ALA A 95 -6.40 12.23 11.92
C ALA A 95 -5.71 11.07 11.19
N LEU A 96 -5.96 10.94 9.88
CA LEU A 96 -5.30 9.97 9.02
C LEU A 96 -3.77 10.12 9.13
N THR A 97 -3.05 9.02 9.37
CA THR A 97 -1.58 8.97 9.48
C THR A 97 -0.95 8.30 8.26
N LYS A 98 0.33 8.56 8.00
CA LYS A 98 1.07 7.93 6.89
C LYS A 98 1.13 6.40 7.04
N GLU A 99 1.27 5.90 8.26
CA GLU A 99 1.27 4.48 8.58
C GLU A 99 -0.11 3.85 8.29
N SER A 100 -1.19 4.47 8.77
CA SER A 100 -2.55 3.96 8.53
C SER A 100 -2.94 4.00 7.04
N LEU A 101 -2.49 5.02 6.31
CA LEU A 101 -2.74 5.13 4.88
C LEU A 101 -1.92 4.09 4.11
N ALA A 102 -0.64 3.92 4.40
CA ALA A 102 0.19 2.88 3.76
C ALA A 102 -0.40 1.48 3.98
N VAL A 103 -0.88 1.18 5.19
CA VAL A 103 -1.58 -0.08 5.47
C VAL A 103 -2.84 -0.24 4.62
N ALA A 104 -3.63 0.81 4.44
CA ALA A 104 -4.85 0.78 3.62
C ALA A 104 -4.56 0.56 2.12
N LEU A 105 -3.42 1.04 1.64
CA LEU A 105 -3.02 0.93 0.22
C LEU A 105 -2.29 -0.39 -0.10
N HIS A 106 -1.74 -1.07 0.90
CA HIS A 106 -0.87 -2.23 0.71
C HIS A 106 -1.60 -3.44 0.10
N GLY A 107 -1.01 -3.99 -0.96
CA GLY A 107 -1.50 -5.15 -1.70
C GLY A 107 -2.57 -4.81 -2.74
N ARG A 108 -2.77 -3.54 -3.10
CA ARG A 108 -3.64 -3.14 -4.22
C ARG A 108 -2.96 -3.47 -5.55
N GLU A 109 -3.76 -3.80 -6.55
CA GLU A 109 -3.27 -4.20 -7.87
C GLU A 109 -3.00 -2.98 -8.76
N TYR A 110 -2.07 -3.12 -9.70
CA TYR A 110 -1.89 -2.25 -10.85
C TYR A 110 -3.02 -2.49 -11.89
N PRO A 111 -3.57 -1.46 -12.57
CA PRO A 111 -3.28 -0.03 -12.40
C PRO A 111 -3.79 0.52 -11.06
N PHE A 112 -2.96 1.37 -10.44
CA PHE A 112 -3.20 1.90 -9.11
C PHE A 112 -3.42 3.41 -9.16
N ASP A 113 -4.44 3.89 -8.45
CA ASP A 113 -4.61 5.30 -8.09
C ASP A 113 -5.44 5.42 -6.80
N LEU A 114 -5.41 6.58 -6.17
CA LEU A 114 -6.30 6.92 -5.06
C LEU A 114 -7.71 7.23 -5.58
N SER A 115 -8.73 6.81 -4.84
CA SER A 115 -10.08 7.33 -5.06
C SER A 115 -10.15 8.82 -4.71
N ALA A 116 -11.15 9.53 -5.24
CA ALA A 116 -11.35 10.96 -4.94
C ALA A 116 -11.50 11.23 -3.42
N GLU A 117 -12.09 10.29 -2.68
CA GLU A 117 -12.21 10.38 -1.22
C GLU A 117 -10.85 10.19 -0.54
N GLU A 118 -10.09 9.16 -0.91
CA GLU A 118 -8.75 8.90 -0.37
C GLU A 118 -7.81 10.09 -0.67
N GLN A 119 -7.87 10.65 -1.88
CA GLN A 119 -7.14 11.86 -2.27
C GLN A 119 -7.48 13.04 -1.35
N ALA A 120 -8.77 13.29 -1.11
CA ALA A 120 -9.23 14.38 -0.25
C ALA A 120 -8.81 14.17 1.22
N GLN A 121 -8.88 12.94 1.72
CA GLN A 121 -8.46 12.58 3.08
C GLN A 121 -6.94 12.73 3.25
N ALA A 122 -6.15 12.22 2.30
CA ALA A 122 -4.70 12.38 2.30
C ALA A 122 -4.30 13.86 2.23
N LYS A 123 -4.96 14.65 1.38
CA LYS A 123 -4.76 16.10 1.31
C LYS A 123 -5.09 16.80 2.64
N ALA A 124 -6.24 16.50 3.23
CA ALA A 124 -6.66 17.09 4.50
C ALA A 124 -5.69 16.74 5.66
N ALA A 125 -5.06 15.56 5.59
CA ALA A 125 -4.07 15.11 6.56
C ALA A 125 -2.63 15.56 6.25
N GLY A 126 -2.40 16.29 5.16
CA GLY A 126 -1.05 16.69 4.76
C GLY A 126 -0.16 15.50 4.37
N LEU A 127 -0.74 14.44 3.82
CA LEU A 127 -0.05 13.23 3.39
C LEU A 127 0.13 13.21 1.88
N VAL A 128 1.26 12.67 1.44
CA VAL A 128 1.58 12.48 0.02
C VAL A 128 1.94 11.02 -0.20
N VAL A 129 1.25 10.39 -1.15
CA VAL A 129 1.50 9.03 -1.63
C VAL A 129 2.36 9.14 -2.88
N ILE A 130 3.49 8.44 -2.90
CA ILE A 130 4.46 8.43 -4.01
C ILE A 130 4.59 6.99 -4.51
N PHE A 131 4.34 6.78 -5.79
CA PHE A 131 4.35 5.46 -6.42
C PHE A 131 4.65 5.54 -7.92
N GLY A 132 4.98 4.40 -8.52
CA GLY A 132 5.22 4.29 -9.96
C GLY A 132 3.93 3.94 -10.69
N ALA A 133 3.65 4.60 -11.80
CA ALA A 133 2.42 4.40 -12.58
C ALA A 133 2.66 3.80 -13.99
N SER A 134 3.91 3.72 -14.44
CA SER A 134 4.36 3.10 -15.71
C SER A 134 5.84 2.73 -15.59
N ASP A 135 6.52 2.35 -16.68
CA ASP A 135 7.98 2.13 -16.67
C ASP A 135 8.82 3.43 -16.63
N ASP A 136 8.20 4.58 -16.80
CA ASP A 136 8.86 5.88 -16.90
C ASP A 136 8.23 7.00 -16.05
N LEU A 137 7.21 6.71 -15.23
CA LEU A 137 6.44 7.71 -14.51
C LEU A 137 6.36 7.44 -13.00
N MET A 138 6.76 8.45 -12.22
CA MET A 138 6.47 8.56 -10.79
C MET A 138 5.30 9.52 -10.58
N GLU A 139 4.31 9.12 -9.79
CA GLU A 139 3.17 9.94 -9.42
C GLU A 139 3.16 10.33 -7.94
N LEU A 140 2.61 11.51 -7.67
CA LEU A 140 2.33 12.03 -6.35
C LEU A 140 0.82 12.27 -6.22
N ARG A 141 0.23 11.75 -5.13
CA ARG A 141 -1.20 11.88 -4.81
C ARG A 141 -1.39 12.33 -3.36
N GLY A 142 -2.49 13.01 -3.05
CA GLY A 142 -2.83 13.57 -1.74
C GLY A 142 -2.61 15.07 -1.64
N ALA A 143 -1.81 15.50 -0.66
CA ALA A 143 -1.54 16.93 -0.39
C ALA A 143 -0.77 17.61 -1.53
N ILE A 144 0.09 16.85 -2.20
CA ILE A 144 0.75 17.22 -3.46
C ILE A 144 0.17 16.29 -4.53
N ASN A 145 -0.25 16.87 -5.66
CA ASN A 145 -0.83 16.14 -6.77
C ASN A 145 -0.09 16.53 -8.06
N ASP A 146 0.86 15.70 -8.46
CA ASP A 146 1.83 16.00 -9.52
C ASP A 146 2.45 14.70 -10.04
N GLU A 147 3.32 14.80 -11.05
CA GLU A 147 4.04 13.67 -11.63
C GLU A 147 5.46 14.05 -12.06
N ARG A 148 6.30 13.03 -12.27
CA ARG A 148 7.67 13.22 -12.74
C ARG A 148 8.12 12.04 -13.57
N GLY A 149 8.69 12.33 -14.74
CA GLY A 149 9.45 11.36 -15.51
C GLY A 149 10.58 10.77 -14.65
N ALA A 150 10.66 9.44 -14.62
CA ALA A 150 11.56 8.67 -13.76
C ALA A 150 12.14 7.49 -14.56
N PRO A 151 13.23 6.84 -14.12
CA PRO A 151 13.96 7.02 -12.86
C PRO A 151 14.64 8.38 -12.74
N CYS A 152 14.61 8.97 -11.55
CA CYS A 152 15.17 10.29 -11.28
C CYS A 152 15.42 10.50 -9.77
N THR A 153 16.06 11.61 -9.42
CA THR A 153 16.01 12.17 -8.06
C THR A 153 15.02 13.32 -8.07
N ALA A 154 13.83 13.09 -7.53
CA ALA A 154 12.82 14.13 -7.39
C ALA A 154 13.13 14.98 -6.17
N LEU A 155 13.17 16.29 -6.36
CA LEU A 155 13.30 17.27 -5.29
C LEU A 155 11.91 17.78 -4.92
N ILE A 156 11.56 17.72 -3.64
CA ILE A 156 10.22 18.01 -3.15
C ILE A 156 10.27 18.90 -1.90
N ASP A 157 9.35 19.86 -1.81
CA ASP A 157 9.06 20.65 -0.61
C ASP A 157 7.55 20.74 -0.36
N SER A 158 7.12 21.55 0.60
CA SER A 158 5.70 21.71 0.93
C SER A 158 4.85 22.33 -0.19
N LYS A 159 5.47 22.98 -1.20
CA LYS A 159 4.77 23.52 -2.37
C LYS A 159 4.58 22.48 -3.48
N GLY A 160 5.31 21.37 -3.47
CA GLY A 160 5.25 20.36 -4.52
C GLY A 160 6.63 19.91 -4.98
N LEU A 161 6.67 19.32 -6.18
CA LEU A 161 7.92 19.04 -6.85
C LEU A 161 8.63 20.36 -7.22
N LEU A 162 9.95 20.37 -7.09
CA LEU A 162 10.77 21.44 -7.65
C LEU A 162 10.87 21.21 -9.16
N PRO A 163 10.60 22.23 -10.01
CA PRO A 163 10.85 22.11 -11.44
C PRO A 163 12.34 21.92 -11.73
N TYR A 164 12.66 21.31 -12.86
CA TYR A 164 14.04 21.31 -13.33
C TYR A 164 14.45 22.73 -13.68
N ARG A 165 15.67 23.12 -13.32
CA ARG A 165 16.13 24.50 -13.48
C ARG A 165 16.13 24.91 -14.95
N GLU A 166 16.48 24.00 -15.84
CA GLU A 166 16.51 24.14 -17.29
C GLU A 166 15.12 24.39 -17.92
N ASP A 167 14.04 23.96 -17.26
CA ASP A 167 12.68 24.12 -17.76
C ASP A 167 12.08 25.49 -17.38
N ILE A 168 12.81 26.32 -16.63
CA ILE A 168 12.37 27.64 -16.17
C ILE A 168 12.90 28.72 -17.12
N ASP A 169 11.98 29.41 -17.79
CA ASP A 169 12.26 30.43 -18.81
C ASP A 169 11.88 31.87 -18.41
N ASN A 170 11.40 32.06 -17.18
CA ASN A 170 10.90 33.35 -16.68
C ASN A 170 11.47 33.72 -15.30
N ASP A 171 11.58 35.02 -15.03
CA ASP A 171 12.23 35.56 -13.82
C ASP A 171 11.51 35.16 -12.51
N GLU A 172 10.19 35.06 -12.53
CA GLU A 172 9.39 34.68 -11.36
C GLU A 172 9.68 33.23 -10.93
N GLY A 173 9.70 32.31 -11.89
CA GLY A 173 10.07 30.91 -11.64
C GLY A 173 11.51 30.77 -11.15
N LEU A 174 12.44 31.59 -11.64
CA LEU A 174 13.82 31.59 -11.16
C LEU A 174 13.94 32.05 -9.71
N GLN A 175 13.15 33.06 -9.33
CA GLN A 175 13.09 33.54 -7.95
C GLN A 175 12.48 32.48 -7.02
N ASP A 176 11.38 31.84 -7.42
CA ASP A 176 10.77 30.74 -6.65
C ASP A 176 11.72 29.54 -6.51
N TYR A 177 12.38 29.13 -7.59
CA TYR A 177 13.38 28.06 -7.56
C TYR A 177 14.53 28.38 -6.59
N ALA A 178 15.09 29.60 -6.67
CA ALA A 178 16.19 30.02 -5.80
C ALA A 178 15.79 30.01 -4.32
N ALA A 179 14.54 30.36 -4.01
CA ALA A 179 13.99 30.32 -2.65
C ALA A 179 13.76 28.88 -2.17
N ARG A 180 13.34 27.96 -3.04
CA ARG A 180 12.95 26.58 -2.68
C ARG A 180 14.12 25.61 -2.64
N VAL A 181 15.09 25.73 -3.53
CA VAL A 181 16.19 24.75 -3.73
C VAL A 181 17.03 24.49 -2.47
N GLN A 182 17.04 25.42 -1.51
CA GLN A 182 17.75 25.26 -0.23
C GLN A 182 16.97 24.46 0.82
N HIS A 183 15.68 24.18 0.58
CA HIS A 183 14.75 23.59 1.54
C HIS A 183 14.12 22.28 1.06
N VAL A 184 14.40 21.87 -0.18
CA VAL A 184 13.88 20.62 -0.75
C VAL A 184 14.51 19.39 -0.12
N ARG A 185 13.76 18.30 -0.15
CA ARG A 185 14.19 16.95 0.20
C ARG A 185 14.24 16.09 -1.05
N ALA A 186 15.10 15.08 -1.04
CA ALA A 186 15.30 14.19 -2.17
C ALA A 186 14.51 12.89 -2.02
N VAL A 187 13.86 12.47 -3.11
CA VAL A 187 13.29 11.14 -3.28
C VAL A 187 13.90 10.53 -4.53
N ASP A 188 14.76 9.54 -4.36
CA ASP A 188 15.32 8.79 -5.48
C ASP A 188 14.32 7.72 -5.91
N ALA A 189 13.93 7.75 -7.19
CA ALA A 189 13.06 6.76 -7.82
C ALA A 189 13.89 5.83 -8.70
N PHE A 190 13.80 4.52 -8.45
CA PHE A 190 14.56 3.50 -9.17
C PHE A 190 13.64 2.53 -9.92
N TRP A 191 13.99 2.29 -11.18
CA TRP A 191 13.41 1.24 -12.00
C TRP A 191 14.27 -0.04 -11.96
N ALA A 192 13.63 -1.20 -11.78
CA ALA A 192 14.20 -2.55 -11.83
C ALA A 192 15.51 -2.72 -11.04
N LYS A 193 15.63 -2.04 -9.91
CA LYS A 193 16.84 -2.09 -9.06
C LYS A 193 16.89 -3.32 -8.17
N GLU A 194 15.72 -3.87 -7.83
CA GLU A 194 15.57 -5.12 -7.08
C GLU A 194 15.05 -6.21 -8.05
N GLU A 195 15.44 -7.47 -7.83
CA GLU A 195 15.16 -8.56 -8.77
C GLU A 195 13.66 -8.86 -8.94
N ASP A 196 12.84 -8.53 -7.95
CA ASP A 196 11.43 -8.89 -7.84
C ASP A 196 10.50 -7.67 -7.74
N THR A 197 10.98 -6.46 -8.05
CA THR A 197 10.17 -5.23 -7.98
C THR A 197 10.59 -4.21 -9.04
N SER A 198 9.62 -3.74 -9.83
CA SER A 198 9.86 -2.75 -10.89
C SER A 198 10.17 -1.36 -10.34
N TRP A 199 9.46 -0.90 -9.30
CA TRP A 199 9.70 0.41 -8.70
C TRP A 199 10.05 0.37 -7.23
N THR A 200 11.12 1.09 -6.86
CA THR A 200 11.50 1.33 -5.47
C THR A 200 11.93 2.78 -5.26
N TYR A 201 11.80 3.25 -4.01
CA TYR A 201 12.18 4.61 -3.63
C TYR A 201 13.22 4.60 -2.51
N ARG A 202 14.10 5.60 -2.49
CA ARG A 202 15.00 5.89 -1.37
C ARG A 202 14.91 7.36 -0.99
N THR A 203 14.79 7.63 0.29
CA THR A 203 14.77 8.98 0.83
C THR A 203 15.15 8.95 2.32
N ASP A 204 15.63 10.09 2.84
CA ASP A 204 15.78 10.33 4.28
C ASP A 204 14.48 10.79 4.94
N ILE A 205 13.43 11.05 4.15
CA ILE A 205 12.14 11.49 4.67
C ILE A 205 11.49 10.40 5.51
N PRO A 206 11.07 10.66 6.76
CA PRO A 206 10.28 9.72 7.52
C PRO A 206 9.02 9.30 6.76
N HIS A 207 8.93 8.02 6.40
CA HIS A 207 7.87 7.49 5.53
C HIS A 207 7.36 6.14 6.01
N ALA A 208 6.15 5.79 5.57
CA ALA A 208 5.62 4.44 5.61
C ALA A 208 5.64 3.83 4.20
N THR A 209 5.82 2.53 4.08
CA THR A 209 5.90 1.81 2.79
C THR A 209 4.65 0.97 2.55
N PHE A 210 4.22 0.86 1.30
CA PHE A 210 3.18 -0.07 0.86
C PHE A 210 3.60 -0.75 -0.44
N GLU A 211 2.90 -1.81 -0.83
CA GLU A 211 3.22 -2.59 -2.03
C GLU A 211 2.02 -2.57 -2.98
N ILE A 212 2.29 -2.32 -4.26
CA ILE A 212 1.36 -2.47 -5.37
C ILE A 212 1.73 -3.76 -6.09
N MET A 213 0.73 -4.59 -6.36
CA MET A 213 0.89 -5.90 -6.97
C MET A 213 0.59 -5.84 -8.48
N GLU A 214 1.22 -6.71 -9.25
CA GLU A 214 0.83 -7.02 -10.63
C GLU A 214 1.04 -8.51 -10.84
N ASP A 215 -0.01 -9.22 -11.26
CA ASP A 215 -0.01 -10.67 -11.49
C ASP A 215 0.50 -11.51 -10.30
N GLY A 216 0.40 -10.98 -9.08
CA GLY A 216 0.85 -11.63 -7.85
C GLY A 216 2.32 -11.45 -7.50
N ILE A 217 3.04 -10.56 -8.20
CA ILE A 217 4.39 -10.10 -7.88
C ILE A 217 4.32 -8.63 -7.46
N VAL A 218 5.27 -8.14 -6.65
CA VAL A 218 5.34 -6.73 -6.29
C VAL A 218 5.76 -5.93 -7.52
N TYR A 219 4.88 -5.07 -8.01
CA TYR A 219 5.17 -4.14 -9.09
C TYR A 219 5.92 -2.91 -8.57
N CYS A 220 5.41 -2.29 -7.50
CA CYS A 220 5.96 -1.07 -6.94
C CYS A 220 5.92 -1.10 -5.42
N ARG A 221 7.03 -0.74 -4.76
CA ARG A 221 7.07 -0.44 -3.33
C ARG A 221 6.97 1.06 -3.11
N GLY A 222 5.73 1.56 -3.08
CA GLY A 222 5.41 2.96 -2.87
C GLY A 222 5.66 3.43 -1.44
N ILE A 223 5.69 4.75 -1.25
CA ILE A 223 5.88 5.40 0.05
C ILE A 223 4.79 6.42 0.34
N VAL A 224 4.50 6.61 1.63
CA VAL A 224 3.64 7.69 2.14
C VAL A 224 4.47 8.57 3.06
N ILE A 225 4.53 9.87 2.75
CA ILE A 225 5.23 10.88 3.53
C ILE A 225 4.25 11.91 4.10
N SER A 226 4.67 12.66 5.11
CA SER A 226 3.95 13.85 5.57
C SER A 226 4.62 15.11 5.01
N VAL A 227 3.81 16.09 4.59
CA VAL A 227 4.29 17.43 4.22
C VAL A 227 5.02 18.11 5.39
N ALA A 228 4.59 17.84 6.63
CA ALA A 228 5.27 18.37 7.82
C ALA A 228 6.73 17.88 7.94
N ASP A 229 7.02 16.68 7.43
CA ASP A 229 8.36 16.10 7.46
C ASP A 229 9.27 16.66 6.36
N LEU A 230 8.75 17.38 5.36
CA LEU A 230 9.54 17.96 4.28
C LEU A 230 10.36 19.18 4.73
N GLY A 231 9.95 19.84 5.82
CA GLY A 231 10.56 21.10 6.24
C GLY A 231 10.13 22.27 5.33
N GLY A 232 10.09 23.46 5.92
CA GLY A 232 9.58 24.67 5.26
C GLY A 232 8.66 25.43 6.21
N VAL A 233 8.87 26.73 6.33
CA VAL A 233 8.08 27.61 7.19
C VAL A 233 6.63 27.62 6.67
N ALA A 234 5.67 27.42 7.58
CA ALA A 234 4.24 27.61 7.32
C ALA A 234 3.95 29.03 6.80
#